data_AF-A0A6J6VJH7-F1
#
_entry.id   AF-A0A6J6VJH7-F1
#
_cell.length_a   1.000
_cell.length_b   1.000
_cell.length_c   1.000
_cell.angle_alpha   90.00
_cell.angle_beta   90.00
_cell.angle_gamma   90.00
#
_symmetry.space_group_name_H-M   'P 1'
#
loop_
_entity.id
_entity.type
_entity.pdbx_description
1 polymer ?
#
loop_
_entity_poly.entity_id
_entity_poly.type
_entity_poly.pdbx_seq_one_letter_code
_entity_poly.pdbx_strand_id
1 'polypeptide(L)' 'MGQQLPNMNREQKQLAIRLLDDRGAFTLRRAVEDVADAMGVSRITVYNYLNAIHR' A
#
# COMPACT_ATOMS: atom_id res chain seq x y z
N MET A 1 0.56 4.84 -19.24
CA MET A 1 0.29 3.38 -19.16
C MET A 1 0.54 2.94 -17.72
N GLY A 2 -0.35 2.15 -17.12
CA GLY A 2 -0.19 1.67 -15.76
C GLY A 2 0.80 0.51 -15.69
N GLN A 3 1.72 0.54 -14.73
CA GLN A 3 2.62 -0.57 -14.42
C GLN A 3 1.93 -1.54 -13.46
N GLN A 4 2.26 -2.83 -13.55
CA GLN A 4 1.78 -3.83 -12.60
C GLN A 4 2.24 -3.50 -11.17
N LEU A 5 1.36 -3.69 -10.18
CA LEU A 5 1.60 -3.35 -8.77
C LEU A 5 2.94 -3.90 -8.20
N PRO A 6 3.38 -5.13 -8.51
CA PRO A 6 4.67 -5.62 -8.00
C PRO A 6 5.87 -4.86 -8.55
N ASN A 7 5.78 -4.39 -9.79
CA ASN A 7 6.86 -3.73 -10.52
C ASN A 7 7.01 -2.24 -10.18
N MET A 8 6.11 -1.71 -9.36
CA MET A 8 6.21 -0.35 -8.86
C MET A 8 7.49 -0.17 -8.05
N ASN A 9 8.17 0.95 -8.26
CA ASN A 9 9.25 1.37 -7.38
C ASN A 9 8.69 1.76 -6.00
N ARG A 10 9.59 2.01 -5.04
CA ARG A 10 9.21 2.33 -3.66
C ARG A 10 8.30 3.56 -3.56
N GLU A 11 8.62 4.64 -4.28
CA GLU A 11 7.85 5.89 -4.25
C GLU A 11 6.43 5.69 -4.80
N GLN A 12 6.31 4.92 -5.88
CA GLN A 12 5.02 4.55 -6.48
C GLN A 12 4.19 3.70 -5.52
N LYS A 13 4.80 2.73 -4.82
CA LYS A 13 4.10 1.95 -3.78
C LYS A 13 3.63 2.85 -2.63
N GLN A 14 4.46 3.77 -2.16
CA GLN A 14 4.08 4.72 -1.11
C GLN A 14 2.92 5.63 -1.54
N LEU A 15 2.95 6.16 -2.76
CA LEU A 15 1.85 6.95 -3.32
C LEU A 15 0.56 6.14 -3.42
N ALA A 16 0.65 4.89 -3.89
CA ALA A 16 -0.50 3.99 -3.99
C ALA A 16 -1.11 3.70 -2.61
N ILE A 17 -0.30 3.43 -1.58
CA ILE A 17 -0.77 3.25 -0.20
C ILE A 17 -1.48 4.51 0.29
N ARG A 18 -0.91 5.70 0.08
CA ARG A 18 -1.56 6.96 0.46
C ARG A 18 -2.92 7.15 -0.21
N LEU A 19 -3.00 6.90 -1.53
CA LEU A 19 -4.25 7.03 -2.27
C LEU A 19 -5.32 6.03 -1.84
N LEU A 20 -4.91 4.85 -1.36
CA LEU A 20 -5.80 3.83 -0.80
C LEU A 20 -6.28 4.23 0.61
N ASP A 21 -5.37 4.75 1.44
CA ASP A 21 -5.67 5.24 2.79
C ASP A 21 -6.62 6.44 2.77
N ASP A 22 -6.36 7.43 1.90
CA ASP A 22 -7.23 8.60 1.70
C ASP A 22 -8.65 8.20 1.25
N ARG A 23 -8.80 7.02 0.63
CA ARG A 23 -10.10 6.46 0.20
C ARG A 23 -10.74 5.54 1.24
N GLY A 24 -10.12 5.36 2.41
CA GLY A 24 -10.60 4.51 3.49
C GLY A 24 -10.43 3.00 3.23
N ALA A 25 -9.59 2.59 2.27
CA ALA A 25 -9.42 1.18 1.93
C ALA A 25 -8.94 0.34 3.13
N PHE A 26 -8.11 0.91 4.00
CA PHE A 26 -7.55 0.22 5.17
C PHE A 26 -8.51 0.08 6.36
N THR A 27 -9.74 0.61 6.24
CA THR A 27 -10.82 0.32 7.20
C THR A 27 -11.44 -1.06 6.98
N LEU A 28 -11.25 -1.64 5.78
CA LEU A 28 -11.78 -2.95 5.44
C LEU A 28 -10.98 -4.07 6.12
N ARG A 29 -11.68 -5.11 6.57
CA ARG A 29 -11.04 -6.29 7.15
C ARG A 29 -10.08 -6.91 6.13
N ARG A 30 -8.85 -7.22 6.57
CA ARG A 30 -7.77 -7.83 5.76
C ARG A 30 -7.16 -6.94 4.66
N ALA A 31 -7.54 -5.67 4.54
CA ALA A 31 -7.01 -4.77 3.50
C ALA A 31 -5.47 -4.72 3.44
N VAL A 32 -4.79 -4.75 4.60
CA VAL A 32 -3.33 -4.79 4.65
C VAL A 32 -2.74 -6.06 4.06
N GLU A 33 -3.40 -7.21 4.25
CA GLU A 33 -2.98 -8.50 3.69
C GLU A 33 -3.14 -8.49 2.17
N ASP A 34 -4.33 -8.11 1.70
CA ASP A 34 -4.65 -8.10 0.27
C ASP A 34 -3.74 -7.14 -0.53
N VAL A 35 -3.46 -5.96 0.04
CA VAL A 35 -2.58 -4.97 -0.60
C VAL A 35 -1.12 -5.41 -0.58
N ALA A 36 -0.67 -6.04 0.51
CA ALA A 36 0.69 -6.58 0.61
C ALA A 36 0.92 -7.65 -0.46
N ASP A 37 -0.01 -8.59 -0.60
CA ASP A 37 0.03 -9.65 -1.60
C ASP A 37 0.02 -9.08 -3.02
N ALA A 38 -0.87 -8.12 -3.30
CA ALA A 38 -0.98 -7.50 -4.63
C ALA A 38 0.26 -6.68 -5.02
N MET A 39 0.91 -6.01 -4.06
CA MET A 39 2.14 -5.24 -4.29
C MET A 39 3.41 -6.08 -4.21
N GLY A 40 3.32 -7.37 -3.86
CA GLY A 40 4.47 -8.25 -3.67
C GLY A 40 5.41 -7.76 -2.56
N VAL A 41 4.86 -7.28 -1.45
CA VAL A 41 5.62 -6.79 -0.29
C VAL A 41 5.11 -7.44 0.98
N SER A 42 5.86 -7.31 2.09
CA SER A 42 5.38 -7.80 3.38
C SER A 42 4.30 -6.88 3.97
N ARG A 43 3.44 -7.43 4.85
CA ARG A 43 2.51 -6.62 5.67
C ARG A 43 3.23 -5.55 6.48
N ILE A 44 4.42 -5.87 7.00
CA ILE A 44 5.27 -4.93 7.74
C ILE A 44 5.65 -3.74 6.86
N THR A 45 5.94 -3.97 5.58
CA THR A 45 6.24 -2.90 4.60
C THR A 45 5.03 -1.97 4.40
N VAL A 46 3.81 -2.52 4.32
CA VAL A 46 2.58 -1.73 4.25
C VAL A 46 2.38 -0.88 5.51
N TYR A 47 2.54 -1.47 6.70
CA TYR A 47 2.47 -0.71 7.97
C TYR A 47 3.52 0.40 8.04
N ASN A 48 4.74 0.18 7.55
CA ASN A 48 5.77 1.21 7.49
C ASN A 48 5.36 2.38 6.59
N TYR A 49 4.68 2.11 5.47
CA TYR A 49 4.16 3.16 4.60
C TYR A 49 3.00 3.92 5.25
N LEU A 50 2.06 3.22 5.90
CA LEU A 50 0.95 3.86 6.64
C LEU A 50 1.47 4.74 7.78
N ASN A 51 2.42 4.24 8.58
CA ASN A 51 3.05 5.01 9.65
C ASN A 51 3.77 6.26 9.14
N ALA A 52 4.30 6.24 7.91
CA ALA A 52 4.93 7.40 7.29
C ALA A 52 3.93 8.45 6.79
N ILE A 53 2.65 8.09 6.60
CA ILE A 53 1.58 8.99 6.19
C ILE A 53 0.93 9.67 7.40
N HIS A 54 0.72 8.92 8.48
CA HIS A 54 0.05 9.42 9.71
C HIS A 54 1.00 10.11 10.70
N ARG A 55 2.29 10.21 10.38
CA ARG A 55 3.30 10.89 11.21
C ARG A 55 3.42 12.36 10.88
#